data_AF-A0A2U9C5R7-F1
#
_entry.id   AF-A0A2U9C5R7-F1
#
_cell.length_a   1.000
_cell.length_b   1.000
_cell.length_c   1.000
_cell.angle_alpha   90.00
_cell.angle_beta   90.00
_cell.angle_gamma   90.00
#
_symmetry.space_group_name_H-M   'P 1'
#
loop_
_entity.id
_entity.type
_entity.pdbx_description
1 polymer ?
#
loop_
_entity_poly.entity_id
_entity_poly.type
_entity_poly.pdbx_seq_one_letter_code
_entity_poly.pdbx_strand_id
1 'polypeptide(L)'
;MGSFKGHALPGSFFLVAGIWWTGKYSLWHASRRNKNIGSTRLASRASQRRLEIIESSVVLFFSLVGILAEQFAAGGPRLQLYNFSEKHWQYLMNWQHATMYLFFGLAAAVSLVIHATEAAPLALDRLMLALAFFNEGFIFFYHLHGRSMLDVHVHQLLLFAVFGGALVASLEVFHRGNIILELLRCTLTVLQGSWFWQIGFVLYPPNGPEWDMKDPSNMMFITMCYSWHLAFAMLLVGSLYCTVSCGVRSRLKRTPPMEMGLLKPRERDPEGRRFLMADKLPLQIYCTIVRTAQHTLHPLATGLSKDLTSNRNVFTHDPFVDVYEPSAMDKLKSVLSGEEARRDDRTILETVNEASTLGWGTRVKGFVACFVVGGVCTLLGVCFLFLPRIGLTLFIIFYTFGNLCALGSTMFLMGPLKQLKRMCDKTRALATAIMITCLVLTLCAAFWWKNFGLALLFCILQVLSFTWYSLSYIPFVRDAILRMLSMCCK
;
A
#
# COMPACT_ATOMS: atom_id res chain seq x y z
N MET A 1 20.22 -13.22 4.44
CA MET A 1 21.42 -12.35 4.29
C MET A 1 22.49 -13.09 3.55
N GLY A 2 23.49 -12.39 2.99
CA GLY A 2 24.54 -13.00 2.19
C GLY A 2 23.99 -13.80 1.00
N SER A 3 23.07 -13.19 0.24
CA SER A 3 22.46 -13.83 -0.93
C SER A 3 21.91 -12.80 -1.92
N PHE A 4 21.70 -13.22 -3.17
CA PHE A 4 21.11 -12.38 -4.22
C PHE A 4 19.81 -11.69 -3.77
N LYS A 5 18.86 -12.47 -3.22
CA LYS A 5 17.57 -11.94 -2.71
C LYS A 5 17.75 -10.93 -1.56
N GLY A 6 18.79 -11.12 -0.73
CA GLY A 6 19.11 -10.21 0.36
C GLY A 6 19.57 -8.83 -0.08
N HIS A 7 20.06 -8.68 -1.33
CA HIS A 7 20.46 -7.39 -1.89
C HIS A 7 19.40 -6.85 -2.88
N ALA A 8 18.85 -7.71 -3.74
CA ALA A 8 17.81 -7.32 -4.71
C ALA A 8 16.52 -6.79 -4.04
N LEU A 9 16.14 -7.30 -2.87
CA LEU A 9 14.95 -6.84 -2.14
C LEU A 9 15.10 -5.39 -1.62
N PRO A 10 16.08 -5.03 -0.76
CA PRO A 10 16.27 -3.63 -0.35
C PRO A 10 16.60 -2.72 -1.54
N GLY A 11 17.38 -3.21 -2.52
CA GLY A 11 17.65 -2.45 -3.74
C GLY A 11 16.38 -2.05 -4.50
N SER A 12 15.39 -2.95 -4.58
CA SER A 12 14.09 -2.66 -5.19
C SER A 12 13.28 -1.63 -4.40
N PHE A 13 13.30 -1.68 -3.06
CA PHE A 13 12.63 -0.66 -2.24
C PHE A 13 13.23 0.74 -2.46
N PHE A 14 14.57 0.87 -2.46
CA PHE A 14 15.24 2.15 -2.71
C PHE A 14 15.04 2.66 -4.15
N LEU A 15 15.06 1.78 -5.16
CA LEU A 15 14.73 2.15 -6.56
C LEU A 15 13.31 2.72 -6.67
N VAL A 16 12.31 2.02 -6.14
CA VAL A 16 10.91 2.46 -6.18
C VAL A 16 10.74 3.76 -5.39
N ALA A 17 11.34 3.89 -4.20
CA ALA A 17 11.30 5.12 -3.40
C ALA A 17 11.94 6.31 -4.14
N GLY A 18 13.11 6.14 -4.74
CA GLY A 18 13.80 7.19 -5.49
C GLY A 18 13.02 7.67 -6.72
N ILE A 19 12.43 6.76 -7.50
CA ILE A 19 11.57 7.08 -8.64
C ILE A 19 10.28 7.78 -8.18
N TRP A 20 9.63 7.25 -7.14
CA TRP A 20 8.43 7.82 -6.54
C TRP A 20 8.65 9.25 -6.04
N TRP A 21 9.72 9.44 -5.26
CA TRP A 21 10.12 10.76 -4.76
C TRP A 21 10.43 11.72 -5.90
N THR A 22 11.14 11.28 -6.94
CA THR A 22 11.39 12.12 -8.12
C THR A 22 10.08 12.63 -8.72
N GLY A 23 9.11 11.75 -8.96
CA GLY A 23 7.79 12.14 -9.45
C GLY A 23 7.06 13.10 -8.51
N LYS A 24 7.07 12.81 -7.21
CA LYS A 24 6.45 13.59 -6.13
C LYS A 24 6.99 15.03 -6.08
N TYR A 25 8.31 15.19 -5.93
CA TYR A 25 8.96 16.50 -5.83
C TYR A 25 8.85 17.29 -7.15
N SER A 26 9.00 16.62 -8.30
CA SER A 26 8.82 17.25 -9.62
C SER A 26 7.40 17.79 -9.83
N LEU A 27 6.38 17.01 -9.47
CA LEU A 27 4.97 17.42 -9.56
C LEU A 27 4.70 18.63 -8.67
N TRP A 28 5.22 18.64 -7.45
CA TRP A 28 5.07 19.77 -6.53
C TRP A 28 5.80 21.00 -6.98
N HIS A 29 7.04 20.88 -7.48
CA HIS A 29 7.81 21.99 -8.03
C HIS A 29 7.10 22.60 -9.25
N ALA A 30 6.70 21.77 -10.23
CA ALA A 30 5.99 22.21 -11.42
C ALA A 30 4.64 22.87 -11.08
N SER A 31 3.90 22.36 -10.09
CA SER A 31 2.64 22.96 -9.64
C SER A 31 2.86 24.29 -8.88
N ARG A 32 3.89 24.37 -8.02
CA ARG A 32 4.25 25.61 -7.31
C ARG A 32 4.66 26.72 -8.29
N ARG A 33 5.38 26.39 -9.36
CA ARG A 33 5.86 27.34 -10.38
C ARG A 33 4.73 27.92 -11.24
N ASN A 34 3.64 27.17 -11.46
CA ASN A 34 2.55 27.56 -12.36
C ASN A 34 1.25 27.96 -11.62
N LYS A 35 1.34 28.41 -10.36
CA LYS A 35 0.18 28.81 -9.52
C LYS A 35 -0.80 29.75 -10.25
N ASN A 36 -0.28 30.73 -10.98
CA ASN A 36 -1.07 31.76 -11.67
C ASN A 36 -1.94 31.20 -12.82
N ILE A 37 -1.72 29.96 -13.25
CA ILE A 37 -2.43 29.30 -14.36
C ILE A 37 -3.44 28.26 -13.83
N GLY A 38 -4.04 28.51 -12.66
CA GLY A 38 -5.07 27.63 -12.08
C GLY A 38 -4.56 26.31 -11.48
N SER A 39 -3.27 26.22 -11.13
CA SER A 39 -2.63 24.97 -10.67
C SER A 39 -3.11 24.45 -9.30
N THR A 40 -4.01 25.16 -8.62
CA THR A 40 -4.59 24.77 -7.32
C THR A 40 -5.31 23.41 -7.34
N ARG A 41 -5.82 22.95 -8.50
CA ARG A 41 -6.44 21.62 -8.65
C ARG A 41 -5.43 20.46 -8.66
N LEU A 42 -4.22 20.66 -9.20
CA LEU A 42 -3.26 19.57 -9.44
C LEU A 42 -2.45 19.18 -8.19
N ALA A 43 -2.19 20.13 -7.30
CA ALA A 43 -1.45 19.87 -6.05
C ALA A 43 -1.96 20.77 -4.91
N SER A 44 -3.18 20.52 -4.43
CA SER A 44 -3.70 21.20 -3.24
C SER A 44 -2.87 20.84 -1.98
N ARG A 45 -2.74 21.76 -1.01
CA ARG A 45 -2.07 21.45 0.27
C ARG A 45 -2.70 20.25 0.99
N ALA A 46 -3.99 20.02 0.81
CA ALA A 46 -4.70 18.86 1.33
C ALA A 46 -4.22 17.57 0.68
N SER A 47 -4.14 17.49 -0.66
CA SER A 47 -3.67 16.29 -1.35
C SER A 47 -2.18 16.01 -1.10
N GLN A 48 -1.35 17.05 -0.98
CA GLN A 48 0.05 16.91 -0.56
C GLN A 48 0.17 16.23 0.81
N ARG A 49 -0.53 16.75 1.83
CA ARG A 49 -0.53 16.17 3.17
C ARG A 49 -1.08 14.74 3.20
N ARG A 50 -2.15 14.44 2.45
CA ARG A 50 -2.68 13.07 2.33
C ARG A 50 -1.63 12.12 1.76
N LEU A 51 -0.84 12.57 0.79
CA LEU A 51 0.22 11.77 0.17
C LEU A 51 1.36 11.48 1.16
N GLU A 52 1.84 12.49 1.90
CA GLU A 52 2.89 12.30 2.92
C GLU A 52 2.43 11.35 4.03
N ILE A 53 1.16 11.40 4.44
CA ILE A 53 0.57 10.48 5.40
C ILE A 53 0.53 9.05 4.85
N ILE A 54 0.02 8.84 3.64
CA ILE A 54 -0.04 7.50 3.00
C ILE A 54 1.37 6.91 2.85
N GLU A 55 2.33 7.71 2.37
CA GLU A 55 3.73 7.31 2.22
C GLU A 55 4.34 6.90 3.57
N SER A 56 4.14 7.73 4.60
CA SER A 56 4.64 7.44 5.95
C SER A 56 3.99 6.18 6.54
N SER A 57 2.69 5.96 6.34
CA SER A 57 2.02 4.72 6.75
C SER A 57 2.56 3.48 6.02
N VAL A 58 2.89 3.59 4.73
CA VAL A 58 3.47 2.49 3.93
C VAL A 58 4.90 2.17 4.40
N VAL A 59 5.75 3.17 4.60
CA VAL A 59 7.13 2.96 5.09
C VAL A 59 7.13 2.38 6.51
N LEU A 60 6.26 2.88 7.40
CA LEU A 60 6.10 2.33 8.76
C LEU A 60 5.66 0.86 8.73
N PHE A 61 4.70 0.52 7.87
CA PHE A 61 4.24 -0.86 7.70
C PHE A 61 5.36 -1.79 7.23
N PHE A 62 6.06 -1.45 6.14
CA PHE A 62 7.16 -2.30 5.65
C PHE A 62 8.32 -2.38 6.64
N SER A 63 8.59 -1.33 7.41
CA SER A 63 9.61 -1.35 8.47
C SER A 63 9.26 -2.35 9.58
N LEU A 64 8.01 -2.35 10.05
CA LEU A 64 7.54 -3.31 11.07
C LEU A 64 7.51 -4.74 10.55
N VAL A 65 7.08 -4.96 9.31
CA VAL A 65 7.14 -6.29 8.66
C VAL A 65 8.61 -6.74 8.51
N GLY A 66 9.53 -5.83 8.17
CA GLY A 66 10.97 -6.11 8.11
C GLY A 66 11.55 -6.55 9.45
N ILE A 67 11.28 -5.82 10.54
CA ILE A 67 11.71 -6.20 11.90
C ILE A 67 11.18 -7.58 12.27
N LEU A 68 9.89 -7.84 12.05
CA LEU A 68 9.26 -9.12 12.41
C LEU A 68 9.78 -10.27 11.55
N ALA A 69 10.01 -10.04 10.26
CA ALA A 69 10.65 -11.01 9.38
C ALA A 69 12.06 -11.36 9.86
N GLU A 70 12.90 -10.37 10.18
CA GLU A 70 14.28 -10.64 10.63
C GLU A 70 14.34 -11.34 11.98
N GLN A 71 13.44 -11.00 12.91
CA GLN A 71 13.43 -11.59 14.24
C GLN A 71 12.77 -12.98 14.29
N PHE A 72 11.71 -13.22 13.51
CA PHE A 72 10.85 -14.41 13.67
C PHE A 72 10.73 -15.33 12.44
N ALA A 73 11.33 -15.00 11.29
CA ALA A 73 11.41 -15.95 10.17
C ALA A 73 12.25 -17.19 10.53
N ALA A 74 12.14 -18.23 9.70
CA ALA A 74 12.90 -19.47 9.88
C ALA A 74 14.41 -19.20 9.76
N GLY A 75 15.11 -19.19 10.92
CA GLY A 75 16.53 -18.85 11.03
C GLY A 75 16.82 -17.50 11.72
N GLY A 76 15.81 -16.76 12.16
CA GLY A 76 15.97 -15.53 12.94
C GLY A 76 16.21 -15.76 14.44
N PRO A 77 16.77 -14.78 15.18
CA PRO A 77 17.14 -14.88 16.59
C PRO A 77 15.99 -15.04 17.60
N ARG A 78 14.72 -14.82 17.21
CA ARG A 78 13.55 -14.88 18.12
C ARG A 78 13.70 -13.99 19.35
N LEU A 79 14.23 -12.77 19.18
CA LEU A 79 14.61 -11.83 20.24
C LEU A 79 15.77 -12.27 21.16
N GLN A 80 16.44 -13.40 20.88
CA GLN A 80 17.65 -13.81 21.59
C GLN A 80 18.90 -13.17 20.93
N LEU A 81 19.50 -12.21 21.61
CA LEU A 81 20.71 -11.51 21.13
C LEU A 81 22.02 -12.21 21.54
N TYR A 82 22.03 -12.84 22.71
CA TYR A 82 23.22 -13.45 23.30
C TYR A 82 22.92 -14.86 23.80
N ASN A 83 23.83 -15.80 23.57
CA ASN A 83 23.78 -17.11 24.20
C ASN A 83 24.68 -17.12 25.44
N PHE A 84 24.07 -17.15 26.62
CA PHE A 84 24.78 -17.22 27.90
C PHE A 84 25.49 -18.55 28.13
N SER A 85 25.02 -19.65 27.52
CA SER A 85 25.67 -20.97 27.60
C SER A 85 26.96 -20.99 26.79
N GLU A 86 26.88 -20.60 25.52
CA GLU A 86 28.00 -20.63 24.56
C GLU A 86 28.85 -19.34 24.55
N LYS A 87 28.51 -18.38 25.42
CA LYS A 87 29.17 -17.07 25.61
C LYS A 87 29.45 -16.30 24.31
N HIS A 88 28.49 -16.29 23.39
CA HIS A 88 28.62 -15.58 22.11
C HIS A 88 27.34 -14.86 21.65
N TRP A 89 27.51 -13.89 20.75
CA TRP A 89 26.44 -13.15 20.10
C TRP A 89 25.81 -13.97 18.97
N GLN A 90 24.48 -14.08 18.97
CA GLN A 90 23.76 -14.85 17.95
C GLN A 90 23.08 -13.94 16.93
N TYR A 91 23.13 -14.35 15.65
CA TYR A 91 22.45 -13.70 14.53
C TYR A 91 22.66 -12.16 14.45
N LEU A 92 23.87 -11.69 14.75
CA LEU A 92 24.18 -10.25 14.85
C LEU A 92 23.85 -9.48 13.55
N MET A 93 23.97 -10.14 12.40
CA MET A 93 23.54 -9.63 11.09
C MET A 93 22.02 -9.34 11.04
N ASN A 94 21.17 -10.25 11.56
CA ASN A 94 19.72 -10.04 11.61
C ASN A 94 19.34 -8.89 12.56
N TRP A 95 20.07 -8.75 13.67
CA TRP A 95 19.93 -7.60 14.56
C TRP A 95 20.32 -6.28 13.89
N GLN A 96 21.43 -6.25 13.14
CA GLN A 96 21.84 -5.05 12.37
C GLN A 96 20.76 -4.60 11.36
N HIS A 97 20.13 -5.53 10.65
CA HIS A 97 19.04 -5.19 9.71
C HIS A 97 17.75 -4.78 10.45
N ALA A 98 17.40 -5.45 11.56
CA ALA A 98 16.28 -5.03 12.41
C ALA A 98 16.47 -3.60 12.96
N THR A 99 17.70 -3.22 13.35
CA THR A 99 18.04 -1.86 13.74
C THR A 99 17.91 -0.87 12.59
N MET A 100 18.35 -1.23 11.37
CA MET A 100 18.14 -0.40 10.18
C MET A 100 16.64 -0.14 9.93
N TYR A 101 15.82 -1.20 9.91
CA TYR A 101 14.36 -1.07 9.76
C TYR A 101 13.73 -0.24 10.89
N LEU A 102 14.22 -0.35 12.13
CA LEU A 102 13.75 0.46 13.26
C LEU A 102 13.94 1.96 13.00
N PHE A 103 15.10 2.38 12.49
CA PHE A 103 15.36 3.80 12.21
C PHE A 103 14.49 4.36 11.08
N PHE A 104 14.29 3.61 9.98
CA PHE A 104 13.34 4.01 8.94
C PHE A 104 11.88 4.01 9.44
N GLY A 105 11.51 3.06 10.31
CA GLY A 105 10.22 3.03 10.98
C GLY A 105 9.99 4.23 11.90
N LEU A 106 10.99 4.64 12.68
CA LEU A 106 10.94 5.84 13.52
C LEU A 106 10.81 7.11 12.68
N ALA A 107 11.56 7.24 11.58
CA ALA A 107 11.42 8.37 10.66
C ALA A 107 10.02 8.45 10.03
N ALA A 108 9.47 7.31 9.62
CA ALA A 108 8.11 7.21 9.11
C ALA A 108 7.06 7.55 10.17
N ALA A 109 7.20 7.06 11.41
CA ALA A 109 6.29 7.38 12.51
C ALA A 109 6.30 8.88 12.85
N VAL A 110 7.48 9.51 12.91
CA VAL A 110 7.61 10.95 13.17
C VAL A 110 7.01 11.78 12.02
N SER A 111 7.30 11.43 10.76
CA SER A 111 6.66 12.06 9.60
C SER A 111 5.14 11.94 9.62
N LEU A 112 4.61 10.75 9.97
CA LEU A 112 3.19 10.48 10.07
C LEU A 112 2.51 11.37 11.14
N VAL A 113 3.11 11.47 12.33
CA VAL A 113 2.62 12.34 13.42
C VAL A 113 2.62 13.79 12.97
N ILE A 114 3.74 14.31 12.44
CA ILE A 114 3.88 15.70 11.96
C ILE A 114 2.76 16.05 10.96
N HIS A 115 2.56 15.21 9.94
CA HIS A 115 1.59 15.50 8.88
C HIS A 115 0.13 15.32 9.32
N ALA A 116 -0.14 14.40 10.26
CA ALA A 116 -1.48 14.19 10.81
C ALA A 116 -1.89 15.27 11.82
N THR A 117 -1.05 15.54 12.84
CA THR A 117 -1.42 16.33 14.03
C THR A 117 -0.88 17.77 14.03
N GLU A 118 0.13 18.10 13.22
CA GLU A 118 0.84 19.38 13.25
C GLU A 118 1.60 19.66 14.58
N ALA A 119 1.78 18.64 15.43
CA ALA A 119 2.31 18.78 16.78
C ALA A 119 3.83 19.04 16.88
N ALA A 120 4.57 18.98 15.77
CA ALA A 120 6.02 19.10 15.73
C ALA A 120 6.50 19.82 14.46
N PRO A 121 7.68 20.47 14.47
CA PRO A 121 8.17 21.24 13.34
C PRO A 121 8.44 20.37 12.11
N LEU A 122 7.99 20.83 10.94
CA LEU A 122 8.19 20.17 9.64
C LEU A 122 9.64 20.26 9.09
N ALA A 123 10.62 20.28 9.99
CA ALA A 123 12.04 20.04 9.70
C ALA A 123 12.50 18.72 10.33
N LEU A 124 11.75 18.21 11.31
CA LEU A 124 12.04 16.98 12.03
C LEU A 124 11.80 15.73 11.16
N ASP A 125 10.90 15.78 10.17
CA ASP A 125 10.74 14.72 9.16
C ASP A 125 12.03 14.51 8.36
N ARG A 126 12.67 15.61 7.93
CA ARG A 126 13.93 15.60 7.18
C ARG A 126 15.09 15.15 8.04
N LEU A 127 15.17 15.63 9.28
CA LEU A 127 16.20 15.23 10.24
C LEU A 127 16.12 13.73 10.54
N MET A 128 14.93 13.19 10.81
CA MET A 128 14.78 11.76 11.08
C MET A 128 15.11 10.89 9.86
N LEU A 129 14.78 11.33 8.64
CA LEU A 129 15.18 10.64 7.41
C LEU A 129 16.71 10.67 7.22
N ALA A 130 17.36 11.80 7.51
CA ALA A 130 18.81 11.92 7.47
C ALA A 130 19.51 10.99 8.49
N LEU A 131 18.98 10.92 9.71
CA LEU A 131 19.45 10.00 10.75
C LEU A 131 19.24 8.53 10.36
N ALA A 132 18.16 8.19 9.63
CA ALA A 132 17.93 6.84 9.14
C ALA A 132 18.99 6.41 8.10
N PHE A 133 19.25 7.24 7.09
CA PHE A 133 20.33 6.99 6.13
C PHE A 133 21.72 6.99 6.80
N PHE A 134 21.97 7.87 7.76
CA PHE A 134 23.24 7.88 8.50
C PHE A 134 23.44 6.58 9.29
N ASN A 135 22.41 6.11 10.00
CA ASN A 135 22.47 4.86 10.76
C ASN A 135 22.59 3.63 9.85
N GLU A 136 21.93 3.61 8.69
CA GLU A 136 22.15 2.60 7.64
C GLU A 136 23.63 2.55 7.24
N GLY A 137 24.22 3.70 6.84
CA GLY A 137 25.61 3.79 6.43
C GLY A 137 26.60 3.42 7.54
N PHE A 138 26.32 3.85 8.78
CA PHE A 138 27.14 3.54 9.95
C PHE A 138 27.18 2.03 10.25
N ILE A 139 26.02 1.36 10.22
CA ILE A 139 25.94 -0.09 10.41
C ILE A 139 26.66 -0.83 9.27
N PHE A 140 26.42 -0.44 8.01
CA PHE A 140 27.09 -1.04 6.85
C PHE A 140 28.61 -0.85 6.87
N PHE A 141 29.12 0.30 7.32
CA PHE A 141 30.57 0.56 7.39
C PHE A 141 31.28 -0.45 8.30
N TYR A 142 30.77 -0.66 9.52
CA TYR A 142 31.35 -1.65 10.44
C TYR A 142 31.08 -3.10 10.03
N HIS A 143 30.10 -3.33 9.14
CA HIS A 143 29.80 -4.65 8.61
C HIS A 143 30.90 -5.23 7.68
N LEU A 144 31.80 -4.40 7.14
CA LEU A 144 32.74 -4.84 6.09
C LEU A 144 33.99 -5.59 6.60
N HIS A 145 34.21 -5.62 7.92
CA HIS A 145 35.41 -6.21 8.50
C HIS A 145 35.51 -7.72 8.23
N GLY A 146 36.66 -8.18 7.73
CA GLY A 146 36.95 -9.60 7.51
C GLY A 146 36.43 -10.20 6.19
N ARG A 147 35.88 -9.38 5.28
CA ARG A 147 35.42 -9.80 3.94
C ARG A 147 36.53 -9.74 2.88
N SER A 148 36.27 -10.30 1.69
CA SER A 148 37.20 -10.27 0.55
C SER A 148 37.34 -8.86 -0.05
N MET A 149 38.42 -8.61 -0.81
CA MET A 149 38.69 -7.28 -1.38
C MET A 149 37.54 -6.77 -2.26
N LEU A 150 37.03 -7.60 -3.18
CA LEU A 150 35.92 -7.21 -4.05
C LEU A 150 34.62 -6.97 -3.27
N ASP A 151 34.32 -7.78 -2.25
CA ASP A 151 33.14 -7.64 -1.38
C ASP A 151 33.20 -6.33 -0.56
N VAL A 152 34.35 -6.03 0.04
CA VAL A 152 34.58 -4.74 0.72
C VAL A 152 34.41 -3.57 -0.27
N HIS A 153 35.00 -3.65 -1.46
CA HIS A 153 34.97 -2.58 -2.46
C HIS A 153 33.57 -2.26 -2.97
N VAL A 154 32.77 -3.29 -3.34
CA VAL A 154 31.38 -3.06 -3.82
C VAL A 154 30.51 -2.41 -2.74
N HIS A 155 30.71 -2.75 -1.46
CA HIS A 155 29.98 -2.13 -0.36
C HIS A 155 30.53 -0.75 0.03
N GLN A 156 31.83 -0.48 -0.08
CA GLN A 156 32.37 0.87 0.09
C GLN A 156 31.78 1.85 -0.94
N LEU A 157 31.57 1.38 -2.18
CA LEU A 157 30.87 2.16 -3.20
C LEU A 157 29.40 2.45 -2.82
N LEU A 158 28.70 1.50 -2.18
CA LEU A 158 27.35 1.73 -1.64
C LEU A 158 27.36 2.84 -0.57
N LEU A 159 28.36 2.84 0.33
CA LEU A 159 28.45 3.82 1.42
C LEU A 159 28.54 5.27 0.93
N PHE A 160 29.17 5.54 -0.21
CA PHE A 160 29.17 6.89 -0.79
C PHE A 160 27.77 7.36 -1.17
N ALA A 161 26.92 6.47 -1.72
CA ALA A 161 25.52 6.80 -2.02
C ALA A 161 24.71 7.01 -0.73
N VAL A 162 24.89 6.16 0.28
CA VAL A 162 24.16 6.21 1.55
C VAL A 162 24.52 7.45 2.37
N PHE A 163 25.82 7.69 2.63
CA PHE A 163 26.28 8.88 3.37
C PHE A 163 26.05 10.17 2.58
N GLY A 164 26.18 10.14 1.25
CA GLY A 164 25.76 11.26 0.39
C GLY A 164 24.26 11.56 0.56
N GLY A 165 23.41 10.53 0.57
CA GLY A 165 21.97 10.65 0.83
C GLY A 165 21.67 11.24 2.20
N ALA A 166 22.37 10.78 3.25
CA ALA A 166 22.26 11.32 4.61
C ALA A 166 22.69 12.79 4.71
N LEU A 167 23.77 13.18 4.03
CA LEU A 167 24.26 14.56 3.96
C LEU A 167 23.26 15.47 3.25
N VAL A 168 22.75 15.06 2.09
CA VAL A 168 21.76 15.85 1.33
C VAL A 168 20.44 15.95 2.10
N ALA A 169 19.99 14.88 2.75
CA ALA A 169 18.83 14.92 3.64
C ALA A 169 19.04 15.86 4.84
N SER A 170 20.25 15.92 5.40
CA SER A 170 20.62 16.88 6.45
C SER A 170 20.59 18.33 5.92
N LEU A 171 21.07 18.57 4.69
CA LEU A 171 21.02 19.89 4.07
C LEU A 171 19.59 20.35 3.75
N GLU A 172 18.66 19.42 3.45
CA GLU A 172 17.22 19.71 3.29
C GLU A 172 16.54 20.21 4.59
N VAL A 173 17.10 19.93 5.77
CA VAL A 173 16.61 20.47 7.06
C VAL A 173 16.73 22.00 7.07
N PHE A 174 17.84 22.53 6.57
CA PHE A 174 18.12 23.97 6.53
C PHE A 174 17.61 24.64 5.24
N HIS A 175 17.77 23.98 4.09
CA HIS A 175 17.48 24.51 2.76
C HIS A 175 16.18 23.95 2.17
N ARG A 176 15.12 23.94 2.99
CA ARG A 176 13.87 23.23 2.68
C ARG A 176 13.20 23.74 1.39
N GLY A 177 12.82 22.82 0.52
CA GLY A 177 12.13 23.13 -0.74
C GLY A 177 13.06 23.55 -1.89
N ASN A 178 14.38 23.48 -1.69
CA ASN A 178 15.35 23.57 -2.78
C ASN A 178 15.26 22.29 -3.64
N ILE A 179 14.67 22.42 -4.84
CA ILE A 179 14.47 21.30 -5.77
C ILE A 179 15.78 20.61 -6.18
N ILE A 180 16.92 21.29 -6.16
CA ILE A 180 18.21 20.70 -6.52
C ILE A 180 18.64 19.67 -5.46
N LEU A 181 18.47 19.98 -4.17
CA LEU A 181 18.74 19.03 -3.08
C LEU A 181 17.72 17.88 -3.10
N GLU A 182 16.42 18.20 -3.29
CA GLU A 182 15.37 17.19 -3.37
C GLU A 182 15.64 16.18 -4.50
N LEU A 183 16.04 16.64 -5.69
CA LEU A 183 16.40 15.78 -6.82
C LEU A 183 17.73 15.04 -6.61
N LEU A 184 18.75 15.69 -6.03
CA LEU A 184 20.03 15.05 -5.73
C LEU A 184 19.87 13.88 -4.74
N ARG A 185 19.06 14.04 -3.69
CA ARG A 185 18.72 12.91 -2.79
C ARG A 185 18.03 11.80 -3.58
N CYS A 186 17.10 12.10 -4.48
CA CYS A 186 16.44 11.08 -5.29
C CYS A 186 17.44 10.33 -6.20
N THR A 187 18.38 11.04 -6.83
CA THR A 187 19.48 10.43 -7.62
C THR A 187 20.31 9.48 -6.77
N LEU A 188 20.69 9.90 -5.55
CA LEU A 188 21.49 9.07 -4.64
C LEU A 188 20.71 7.84 -4.13
N THR A 189 19.40 7.97 -3.87
CA THR A 189 18.54 6.83 -3.52
C THR A 189 18.35 5.86 -4.70
N VAL A 190 18.20 6.36 -5.94
CA VAL A 190 18.18 5.52 -7.15
C VAL A 190 19.52 4.80 -7.35
N LEU A 191 20.63 5.51 -7.15
CA LEU A 191 21.98 4.94 -7.20
C LEU A 191 22.13 3.81 -6.17
N GLN A 192 21.87 4.09 -4.88
CA GLN A 192 21.86 3.11 -3.78
C GLN A 192 21.03 1.87 -4.14
N GLY A 193 19.79 2.06 -4.62
CA GLY A 193 18.92 0.96 -5.00
C GLY A 193 19.42 0.12 -6.18
N SER A 194 19.91 0.78 -7.24
CA SER A 194 20.51 0.10 -8.40
C SER A 194 21.82 -0.62 -8.04
N TRP A 195 22.57 -0.07 -7.08
CA TRP A 195 23.85 -0.61 -6.67
C TRP A 195 23.71 -1.82 -5.76
N PHE A 196 22.67 -1.87 -4.91
CA PHE A 196 22.27 -3.10 -4.22
C PHE A 196 22.01 -4.26 -5.21
N TRP A 197 21.35 -4.01 -6.34
CA TRP A 197 21.22 -5.03 -7.40
C TRP A 197 22.57 -5.43 -7.99
N GLN A 198 23.48 -4.47 -8.24
CA GLN A 198 24.83 -4.76 -8.74
C GLN A 198 25.65 -5.60 -7.76
N ILE A 199 25.62 -5.30 -6.45
CA ILE A 199 26.23 -6.12 -5.40
C ILE A 199 25.66 -7.55 -5.45
N GLY A 200 24.34 -7.67 -5.61
CA GLY A 200 23.66 -8.95 -5.79
C GLY A 200 24.22 -9.75 -6.98
N PHE A 201 24.37 -9.14 -8.16
CA PHE A 201 24.91 -9.81 -9.34
C PHE A 201 26.40 -10.17 -9.25
N VAL A 202 27.22 -9.35 -8.58
CA VAL A 202 28.68 -9.56 -8.47
C VAL A 202 29.01 -10.63 -7.43
N LEU A 203 28.38 -10.57 -6.24
CA LEU A 203 28.67 -11.50 -5.14
C LEU A 203 27.84 -12.78 -5.17
N TYR A 204 26.68 -12.75 -5.83
CA TYR A 204 25.73 -13.87 -5.89
C TYR A 204 25.12 -14.01 -7.30
N PRO A 205 25.93 -14.19 -8.36
CA PRO A 205 25.46 -14.26 -9.74
C PRO A 205 24.40 -15.37 -9.88
N PRO A 206 23.15 -15.06 -10.31
CA PRO A 206 22.12 -16.07 -10.47
C PRO A 206 22.35 -16.97 -11.69
N ASN A 207 23.08 -16.45 -12.69
CA ASN A 207 23.59 -17.15 -13.88
C ASN A 207 24.90 -16.46 -14.30
N GLY A 208 25.88 -17.23 -14.78
CA GLY A 208 27.16 -16.71 -15.27
C GLY A 208 28.38 -17.22 -14.48
N PRO A 209 29.60 -16.88 -14.91
CA PRO A 209 30.83 -17.24 -14.19
C PRO A 209 30.95 -16.50 -12.85
N GLU A 210 31.60 -17.12 -11.88
CA GLU A 210 31.94 -16.47 -10.60
C GLU A 210 33.06 -15.44 -10.80
N TRP A 211 33.01 -14.37 -10.01
CA TRP A 211 34.00 -13.28 -10.05
C TRP A 211 35.21 -13.62 -9.19
N ASP A 212 36.43 -13.34 -9.69
CA ASP A 212 37.62 -13.39 -8.83
C ASP A 212 37.56 -12.25 -7.79
N MET A 213 37.41 -12.66 -6.54
CA MET A 213 37.27 -11.78 -5.37
C MET A 213 38.56 -11.07 -4.96
N LYS A 214 39.70 -11.38 -5.59
CA LYS A 214 41.04 -10.81 -5.32
C LYS A 214 41.66 -10.07 -6.50
N ASP A 215 41.15 -10.24 -7.72
CA ASP A 215 41.67 -9.55 -8.91
C ASP A 215 41.47 -8.02 -8.82
N PRO A 216 42.54 -7.20 -8.86
CA PRO A 216 42.43 -5.74 -8.88
C PRO A 216 41.70 -5.19 -10.10
N SER A 217 41.71 -5.90 -11.24
CA SER A 217 41.05 -5.48 -12.47
C SER A 217 39.54 -5.40 -12.29
N ASN A 218 38.96 -6.35 -11.55
CA ASN A 218 37.56 -6.34 -11.15
C ASN A 218 37.20 -5.10 -10.31
N MET A 219 38.08 -4.64 -9.40
CA MET A 219 37.84 -3.42 -8.63
C MET A 219 37.82 -2.17 -9.52
N MET A 220 38.71 -2.08 -10.51
CA MET A 220 38.72 -0.98 -11.49
C MET A 220 37.44 -0.98 -12.35
N PHE A 221 37.06 -2.15 -12.89
CA PHE A 221 35.84 -2.31 -13.69
C PHE A 221 34.58 -1.93 -12.90
N ILE A 222 34.44 -2.42 -11.67
CA ILE A 222 33.31 -2.12 -10.80
C ILE A 222 33.24 -0.61 -10.46
N THR A 223 34.38 0.06 -10.28
CA THR A 223 34.40 1.53 -10.05
C THR A 223 33.90 2.30 -11.28
N MET A 224 34.23 1.84 -12.49
CA MET A 224 33.67 2.37 -13.73
C MET A 224 32.16 2.12 -13.81
N CYS A 225 31.69 0.91 -13.50
CA CYS A 225 30.26 0.60 -13.44
C CYS A 225 29.51 1.50 -12.45
N TYR A 226 30.07 1.79 -11.27
CA TYR A 226 29.47 2.73 -10.31
C TYR A 226 29.25 4.13 -10.92
N SER A 227 30.24 4.60 -11.68
CA SER A 227 30.17 5.89 -12.38
C SER A 227 29.07 5.88 -13.46
N TRP A 228 28.88 4.76 -14.15
CA TRP A 228 27.77 4.58 -15.11
C TRP A 228 26.41 4.50 -14.43
N HIS A 229 26.29 3.83 -13.28
CA HIS A 229 25.07 3.82 -12.48
C HIS A 229 24.70 5.22 -11.99
N LEU A 230 25.67 6.02 -11.55
CA LEU A 230 25.45 7.43 -11.18
C LEU A 230 24.99 8.28 -12.37
N ALA A 231 25.64 8.14 -13.53
CA ALA A 231 25.23 8.81 -14.76
C ALA A 231 23.81 8.43 -15.19
N PHE A 232 23.46 7.14 -15.16
CA PHE A 232 22.12 6.66 -15.46
C PHE A 232 21.08 7.17 -14.45
N ALA A 233 21.40 7.18 -13.15
CA ALA A 233 20.52 7.72 -12.11
C ALA A 233 20.24 9.22 -12.32
N MET A 234 21.25 10.01 -12.70
CA MET A 234 21.07 11.43 -13.04
C MET A 234 20.17 11.61 -14.27
N LEU A 235 20.36 10.81 -15.33
CA LEU A 235 19.54 10.85 -16.55
C LEU A 235 18.09 10.41 -16.29
N LEU A 236 17.89 9.37 -15.48
CA LEU A 236 16.56 8.90 -15.08
C LEU A 236 15.82 9.98 -14.27
N VAL A 237 16.47 10.56 -13.26
CA VAL A 237 15.87 11.60 -12.42
C VAL A 237 15.58 12.88 -13.24
N GLY A 238 16.52 13.29 -14.09
CA GLY A 238 16.35 14.45 -14.98
C GLY A 238 15.24 14.27 -16.01
N SER A 239 15.14 13.10 -16.64
CA SER A 239 14.07 12.80 -17.62
C SER A 239 12.69 12.69 -16.96
N LEU A 240 12.59 12.08 -15.76
CA LEU A 240 11.36 12.08 -14.96
C LEU A 240 10.94 13.50 -14.54
N TYR A 241 11.88 14.35 -14.11
CA TYR A 241 11.60 15.75 -13.80
C TYR A 241 11.07 16.52 -15.01
N CYS A 242 11.71 16.36 -16.18
CA CYS A 242 11.30 17.00 -17.43
C CYS A 242 9.91 16.51 -17.90
N THR A 243 9.66 15.20 -17.91
CA THR A 243 8.38 14.62 -18.34
C THR A 243 7.22 15.05 -17.44
N VAL A 244 7.40 15.02 -16.11
CA VAL A 244 6.39 15.52 -15.15
C VAL A 244 6.15 17.02 -15.32
N SER A 245 7.21 17.83 -15.47
CA SER A 245 7.09 19.27 -15.67
C SER A 245 6.36 19.63 -16.98
N CYS A 246 6.68 18.94 -18.08
CA CYS A 246 6.00 19.08 -19.36
C CYS A 246 4.54 18.61 -19.29
N GLY A 247 4.27 17.50 -18.60
CA GLY A 247 2.92 16.97 -18.37
C GLY A 247 2.04 17.96 -17.62
N VAL A 248 2.51 18.50 -16.49
CA VAL A 248 1.81 19.54 -15.72
C VAL A 248 1.53 20.78 -16.58
N ARG A 249 2.54 21.29 -17.29
CA ARG A 249 2.39 22.46 -18.17
C ARG A 249 1.37 22.22 -19.31
N SER A 250 1.37 21.02 -19.89
CA SER A 250 0.41 20.64 -20.94
C SER A 250 -1.02 20.53 -20.41
N ARG A 251 -1.22 19.98 -19.20
CA ARG A 251 -2.54 19.92 -18.57
C ARG A 251 -3.10 21.30 -18.24
N LEU A 252 -2.27 22.19 -17.66
CA LEU A 252 -2.65 23.57 -17.33
C LEU A 252 -3.01 24.40 -18.58
N LYS A 253 -2.32 24.20 -19.71
CA LYS A 253 -2.67 24.84 -20.99
C LYS A 253 -4.00 24.36 -21.58
N ARG A 254 -4.46 23.15 -21.26
CA ARG A 254 -5.72 22.58 -21.77
C ARG A 254 -6.95 22.95 -20.95
N THR A 255 -6.77 23.36 -19.69
CA THR A 255 -7.86 23.94 -18.91
C THR A 255 -8.02 25.41 -19.30
N PRO A 256 -9.17 25.84 -19.86
CA PRO A 256 -9.39 27.25 -20.13
C PRO A 256 -9.32 28.05 -18.82
N PRO A 257 -8.83 29.30 -18.84
CA PRO A 257 -8.96 30.17 -17.69
C PRO A 257 -10.46 30.36 -17.44
N MET A 258 -10.96 29.73 -16.38
CA MET A 258 -12.32 29.99 -15.92
C MET A 258 -12.33 31.45 -15.52
N GLU A 259 -13.02 32.30 -16.30
CA GLU A 259 -13.19 33.70 -15.92
C GLU A 259 -13.76 33.71 -14.52
N MET A 260 -12.97 34.23 -13.59
CA MET A 260 -13.44 34.53 -12.26
C MET A 260 -14.29 35.76 -12.45
N GLY A 261 -15.55 35.52 -12.82
CA GLY A 261 -16.52 36.54 -13.18
C GLY A 261 -16.51 37.59 -12.10
N LEU A 262 -15.83 38.69 -12.38
CA LEU A 262 -15.79 39.85 -11.52
C LEU A 262 -17.24 40.19 -11.24
N LEU A 263 -17.60 40.21 -9.96
CA LEU A 263 -18.83 40.85 -9.52
C LEU A 263 -18.77 42.27 -10.08
N LYS A 264 -19.41 42.48 -11.24
CA LYS A 264 -19.55 43.77 -11.88
C LYS A 264 -20.10 44.67 -10.77
N PRO A 265 -19.37 45.72 -10.33
CA PRO A 265 -19.91 46.63 -9.34
C PRO A 265 -21.17 47.19 -9.97
N ARG A 266 -22.35 46.75 -9.50
CA ARG A 266 -23.61 47.35 -9.91
C ARG A 266 -23.48 48.83 -9.59
N GLU A 267 -23.68 49.66 -10.61
CA GLU A 267 -23.44 51.10 -10.51
C GLU A 267 -24.17 51.63 -9.27
N ARG A 268 -23.42 52.38 -8.46
CA ARG A 268 -23.88 52.79 -7.14
C ARG A 268 -24.76 54.02 -7.32
N ASP A 269 -26.03 53.76 -7.58
CA ASP A 269 -27.08 54.77 -7.69
C ASP A 269 -27.10 55.66 -6.42
N PRO A 270 -27.08 57.01 -6.50
CA PRO A 270 -26.69 57.83 -5.34
C PRO A 270 -27.70 57.93 -4.19
N GLU A 271 -28.97 57.56 -4.38
CA GLU A 271 -30.07 58.02 -3.52
C GLU A 271 -30.40 57.13 -2.30
N GLY A 272 -29.87 55.91 -2.20
CA GLY A 272 -30.26 54.96 -1.14
C GLY A 272 -29.71 55.21 0.27
N ARG A 273 -28.82 56.19 0.49
CA ARG A 273 -27.94 56.23 1.68
C ARG A 273 -28.51 56.90 2.94
N ARG A 274 -29.85 56.94 3.11
CA ARG A 274 -30.51 57.67 4.22
C ARG A 274 -31.58 56.89 4.99
N PHE A 275 -31.69 55.56 4.84
CA PHE A 275 -32.81 54.78 5.43
C PHE A 275 -32.42 53.48 6.18
N LEU A 276 -31.17 53.35 6.63
CA LEU A 276 -30.66 52.14 7.30
C LEU A 276 -30.37 52.34 8.81
N MET A 277 -31.14 53.21 9.46
CA MET A 277 -31.12 53.48 10.91
C MET A 277 -32.55 53.75 11.43
N ALA A 278 -33.48 52.81 11.21
CA ALA A 278 -34.80 52.80 11.87
C ALA A 278 -35.37 51.37 11.93
N ASP A 279 -35.84 50.99 13.12
CA ASP A 279 -36.81 49.94 13.47
C ASP A 279 -36.83 48.58 12.74
N LYS A 280 -36.54 47.46 13.42
CA LYS A 280 -37.36 46.72 14.41
C LYS A 280 -38.56 45.94 13.82
N LEU A 281 -38.63 44.68 14.26
CA LEU A 281 -39.83 43.81 14.35
C LEU A 281 -40.36 43.20 13.02
N PRO A 282 -41.14 42.09 13.08
CA PRO A 282 -40.76 40.89 12.33
C PRO A 282 -41.94 40.14 11.66
N LEU A 283 -41.68 38.92 11.18
CA LEU A 283 -42.63 37.80 11.24
C LEU A 283 -44.03 37.98 10.59
N GLN A 284 -44.16 38.52 9.37
CA GLN A 284 -45.48 38.51 8.68
C GLN A 284 -45.54 38.20 7.18
N ILE A 285 -44.43 37.91 6.48
CA ILE A 285 -44.45 37.61 5.03
C ILE A 285 -44.31 36.09 4.73
N TYR A 286 -44.16 35.25 5.77
CA TYR A 286 -44.12 33.79 5.65
C TYR A 286 -45.49 33.16 5.30
N CYS A 287 -46.59 33.92 5.36
CA CYS A 287 -47.96 33.41 5.17
C CYS A 287 -48.58 33.69 3.78
N THR A 288 -47.98 34.53 2.93
CA THR A 288 -48.66 35.03 1.71
C THR A 288 -48.31 34.25 0.44
N ILE A 289 -47.13 33.61 0.37
CA ILE A 289 -46.68 32.88 -0.84
C ILE A 289 -47.24 31.45 -0.89
N VAL A 290 -47.74 30.92 0.23
CA VAL A 290 -48.28 29.55 0.34
C VAL A 290 -49.72 29.41 -0.22
N ARG A 291 -50.37 30.50 -0.66
CA ARG A 291 -51.82 30.50 -0.93
C ARG A 291 -52.27 30.90 -2.36
N THR A 292 -51.36 31.08 -3.33
CA THR A 292 -51.72 31.73 -4.62
C THR A 292 -51.07 31.15 -5.89
N ALA A 293 -50.84 29.83 -5.97
CA ALA A 293 -50.50 29.17 -7.25
C ALA A 293 -50.86 27.66 -7.31
N GLN A 294 -52.05 27.27 -6.84
CA GLN A 294 -52.55 25.89 -6.96
C GLN A 294 -53.92 25.88 -7.64
N HIS A 295 -54.01 26.22 -8.94
CA HIS A 295 -55.24 25.97 -9.74
C HIS A 295 -55.10 26.08 -11.28
N THR A 296 -54.22 25.31 -11.94
CA THR A 296 -54.40 24.99 -13.39
C THR A 296 -53.73 23.68 -13.85
N LEU A 297 -54.50 22.59 -13.74
CA LEU A 297 -54.68 21.49 -14.72
C LEU A 297 -53.48 20.84 -15.45
N HIS A 298 -53.20 19.60 -15.02
CA HIS A 298 -52.68 18.41 -15.74
C HIS A 298 -53.77 17.85 -16.71
N PRO A 299 -53.64 16.75 -17.51
CA PRO A 299 -52.50 16.02 -18.13
C PRO A 299 -52.66 15.76 -19.67
N LEU A 300 -51.70 15.08 -20.34
CA LEU A 300 -51.89 13.72 -20.93
C LEU A 300 -50.61 13.14 -21.59
N ALA A 301 -50.61 11.83 -21.86
CA ALA A 301 -49.50 11.08 -22.46
C ALA A 301 -49.97 10.14 -23.61
N THR A 302 -49.04 9.39 -24.19
CA THR A 302 -49.17 8.23 -25.13
C THR A 302 -49.29 8.50 -26.64
N GLY A 303 -48.68 7.64 -27.48
CA GLY A 303 -48.86 7.67 -28.95
C GLY A 303 -47.80 7.00 -29.86
N LEU A 304 -47.78 5.67 -29.91
CA LEU A 304 -47.31 4.73 -30.98
C LEU A 304 -46.29 5.09 -32.10
N SER A 305 -45.26 4.23 -32.20
CA SER A 305 -44.86 3.37 -33.35
C SER A 305 -45.32 3.66 -34.81
N LYS A 306 -44.37 3.59 -35.76
CA LYS A 306 -44.49 2.77 -37.01
C LYS A 306 -43.19 2.58 -37.83
N ASP A 307 -42.78 1.32 -37.95
CA ASP A 307 -42.30 0.56 -39.12
C ASP A 307 -41.43 1.14 -40.27
N LEU A 308 -40.26 0.50 -40.44
CA LEU A 308 -39.75 -0.20 -41.64
C LEU A 308 -40.00 0.37 -43.06
N THR A 309 -38.92 0.51 -43.84
CA THR A 309 -38.62 -0.37 -45.02
C THR A 309 -37.35 0.08 -45.77
N SER A 310 -36.49 -0.88 -46.17
CA SER A 310 -36.03 -1.06 -47.57
C SER A 310 -35.12 -2.30 -47.68
N ASN A 311 -34.94 -2.83 -48.89
CA ASN A 311 -34.58 -4.22 -49.18
C ASN A 311 -33.73 -4.31 -50.47
N ARG A 312 -32.75 -5.24 -50.56
CA ARG A 312 -32.49 -6.18 -51.70
C ARG A 312 -31.07 -6.80 -51.76
N ASN A 313 -31.06 -8.15 -51.71
CA ASN A 313 -30.58 -9.14 -52.70
C ASN A 313 -29.15 -9.15 -53.33
N VAL A 314 -28.71 -10.40 -53.60
CA VAL A 314 -27.93 -10.99 -54.76
C VAL A 314 -26.78 -11.89 -54.24
N PHE A 315 -26.82 -13.24 -54.29
CA PHE A 315 -26.48 -14.18 -55.41
C PHE A 315 -24.99 -14.13 -55.86
N THR A 316 -24.21 -15.21 -56.10
CA THR A 316 -24.31 -16.70 -55.91
C THR A 316 -22.95 -17.34 -56.27
N HIS A 317 -22.55 -18.51 -55.69
CA HIS A 317 -21.85 -19.67 -56.34
C HIS A 317 -21.06 -20.61 -55.38
N ASP A 318 -21.21 -21.93 -55.59
CA ASP A 318 -20.43 -23.08 -55.07
C ASP A 318 -19.30 -23.49 -56.09
N PRO A 319 -18.43 -24.54 -55.91
CA PRO A 319 -18.47 -25.65 -54.93
C PRO A 319 -17.14 -26.23 -54.35
N PHE A 320 -17.32 -27.22 -53.45
CA PHE A 320 -16.51 -28.45 -53.23
C PHE A 320 -15.25 -28.43 -52.33
N VAL A 321 -15.29 -29.19 -51.22
CA VAL A 321 -14.50 -30.42 -50.92
C VAL A 321 -15.04 -31.04 -49.60
N ASP A 322 -15.30 -32.35 -49.60
CA ASP A 322 -15.75 -33.13 -48.42
C ASP A 322 -14.61 -33.51 -47.46
N VAL A 323 -14.89 -33.46 -46.14
CA VAL A 323 -14.21 -34.28 -45.12
C VAL A 323 -15.23 -34.77 -44.09
N TYR A 324 -15.13 -36.06 -43.75
CA TYR A 324 -16.10 -36.83 -42.96
C TYR A 324 -15.86 -36.71 -41.44
N GLU A 325 -16.84 -36.28 -40.64
CA GLU A 325 -16.74 -36.14 -39.18
C GLU A 325 -17.77 -37.03 -38.44
N PRO A 326 -17.38 -37.80 -37.39
CA PRO A 326 -18.28 -38.75 -36.75
C PRO A 326 -19.09 -38.17 -35.56
N SER A 327 -20.38 -38.52 -35.54
CA SER A 327 -21.24 -38.69 -34.35
C SER A 327 -21.30 -37.54 -33.32
N ALA A 328 -22.23 -36.60 -33.53
CA ALA A 328 -22.72 -35.72 -32.47
C ALA A 328 -23.55 -36.45 -31.38
N MET A 329 -23.89 -37.74 -31.59
CA MET A 329 -24.82 -38.52 -30.76
C MET A 329 -24.23 -38.88 -29.39
N ASP A 330 -22.91 -39.09 -29.32
CA ASP A 330 -22.23 -39.53 -28.09
C ASP A 330 -22.08 -38.40 -27.06
N LYS A 331 -21.86 -37.17 -27.52
CA LYS A 331 -21.85 -35.96 -26.68
C LYS A 331 -23.25 -35.64 -26.10
N LEU A 332 -24.32 -35.98 -26.81
CA LEU A 332 -25.68 -35.79 -26.29
C LEU A 332 -26.02 -36.79 -25.17
N LYS A 333 -25.45 -38.01 -25.24
CA LYS A 333 -25.64 -39.06 -24.24
C LYS A 333 -24.93 -38.79 -22.91
N SER A 334 -23.77 -38.13 -22.93
CA SER A 334 -23.03 -37.80 -21.70
C SER A 334 -23.70 -36.65 -20.92
N VAL A 335 -24.21 -35.64 -21.63
CA VAL A 335 -24.97 -34.53 -21.03
C VAL A 335 -26.29 -35.01 -20.39
N LEU A 336 -26.95 -36.02 -20.99
CA LEU A 336 -28.21 -36.58 -20.48
C LEU A 336 -28.05 -37.52 -19.27
N SER A 337 -26.87 -38.05 -18.97
CA SER A 337 -26.68 -39.02 -17.88
C SER A 337 -26.54 -38.37 -16.49
N GLY A 338 -26.38 -37.04 -16.42
CA GLY A 338 -26.15 -36.30 -15.17
C GLY A 338 -24.82 -36.62 -14.47
N GLU A 339 -23.96 -37.42 -15.12
CA GLU A 339 -22.69 -37.88 -14.54
C GLU A 339 -21.55 -36.88 -14.79
N GLU A 340 -21.59 -36.12 -15.90
CA GLU A 340 -20.62 -35.06 -16.20
C GLU A 340 -20.61 -33.97 -15.13
N ALA A 341 -21.77 -33.45 -14.71
CA ALA A 341 -21.82 -32.40 -13.68
C ALA A 341 -21.20 -32.86 -12.34
N ARG A 342 -21.32 -34.14 -11.99
CA ARG A 342 -20.74 -34.71 -10.76
C ARG A 342 -19.25 -35.10 -10.93
N ARG A 343 -18.78 -35.21 -12.17
CA ARG A 343 -17.39 -35.46 -12.55
C ARG A 343 -16.61 -34.15 -12.62
N ASP A 344 -17.14 -33.13 -13.30
CA ASP A 344 -16.54 -31.78 -13.36
C ASP A 344 -16.43 -31.13 -11.98
N ASP A 345 -17.45 -31.22 -11.11
CA ASP A 345 -17.33 -30.73 -9.73
C ASP A 345 -16.17 -31.40 -8.99
N ARG A 346 -15.98 -32.71 -9.15
CA ARG A 346 -14.87 -33.45 -8.56
C ARG A 346 -13.53 -33.06 -9.17
N THR A 347 -13.44 -32.99 -10.50
CA THR A 347 -12.21 -32.65 -11.22
C THR A 347 -11.80 -31.20 -10.98
N ILE A 348 -12.73 -30.25 -10.82
CA ILE A 348 -12.43 -28.86 -10.42
C ILE A 348 -12.01 -28.81 -8.94
N LEU A 349 -12.69 -29.54 -8.04
CA LEU A 349 -12.26 -29.65 -6.64
C LEU A 349 -10.84 -30.26 -6.53
N GLU A 350 -10.55 -31.29 -7.30
CA GLU A 350 -9.24 -31.95 -7.35
C GLU A 350 -8.21 -31.03 -7.99
N THR A 351 -8.50 -30.35 -9.10
CA THR A 351 -7.59 -29.36 -9.73
C THR A 351 -7.29 -28.19 -8.79
N VAL A 352 -8.26 -27.69 -8.02
CA VAL A 352 -8.04 -26.64 -7.00
C VAL A 352 -7.24 -27.18 -5.81
N ASN A 353 -7.41 -28.45 -5.45
CA ASN A 353 -6.65 -29.12 -4.40
C ASN A 353 -5.20 -29.43 -4.85
N GLU A 354 -4.98 -29.80 -6.10
CA GLU A 354 -3.68 -30.07 -6.71
C GLU A 354 -2.91 -28.79 -7.04
N ALA A 355 -3.58 -27.74 -7.51
CA ALA A 355 -3.01 -26.40 -7.64
C ALA A 355 -2.53 -25.82 -6.30
N SER A 356 -2.96 -26.39 -5.17
CA SER A 356 -2.50 -26.01 -3.83
C SER A 356 -1.22 -26.74 -3.36
N THR A 357 -0.61 -27.62 -4.16
CA THR A 357 0.51 -28.54 -3.77
C THR A 357 1.87 -27.88 -3.54
N LEU A 358 1.88 -26.65 -3.02
CA LEU A 358 3.01 -26.16 -2.23
C LEU A 358 3.33 -27.20 -1.14
N GLY A 359 4.59 -27.63 -1.03
CA GLY A 359 5.02 -28.58 -0.01
C GLY A 359 4.66 -28.09 1.41
N TRP A 360 4.42 -29.01 2.34
CA TRP A 360 3.89 -28.69 3.68
C TRP A 360 4.67 -27.57 4.40
N GLY A 361 6.00 -27.61 4.35
CA GLY A 361 6.84 -26.55 4.93
C GLY A 361 6.64 -25.17 4.26
N THR A 362 6.34 -25.12 2.97
CA THR A 362 6.03 -23.88 2.24
C THR A 362 4.63 -23.38 2.55
N ARG A 363 3.63 -24.27 2.68
CA ARG A 363 2.28 -23.93 3.16
C ARG A 363 2.30 -23.31 4.56
N VAL A 364 3.05 -23.90 5.49
CA VAL A 364 3.21 -23.37 6.86
C VAL A 364 3.92 -22.00 6.84
N LYS A 365 4.98 -21.82 6.04
CA LYS A 365 5.64 -20.52 5.86
C LYS A 365 4.68 -19.45 5.30
N GLY A 366 3.87 -19.80 4.30
CA GLY A 366 2.86 -18.91 3.72
C GLY A 366 1.75 -18.54 4.72
N PHE A 367 1.26 -19.51 5.49
CA PHE A 367 0.33 -19.28 6.60
C PHE A 367 0.91 -18.29 7.63
N VAL A 368 2.10 -18.57 8.17
CA VAL A 368 2.72 -17.70 9.20
C VAL A 368 2.98 -16.30 8.66
N ALA A 369 3.56 -16.18 7.46
CA ALA A 369 3.85 -14.86 6.86
C ALA A 369 2.58 -14.04 6.64
N CYS A 370 1.53 -14.65 6.05
CA CYS A 370 0.28 -13.97 5.75
C CYS A 370 -0.51 -13.63 7.03
N PHE A 371 -0.45 -14.50 8.05
CA PHE A 371 -1.07 -14.25 9.35
C PHE A 371 -0.38 -13.11 10.12
N VAL A 372 0.96 -13.10 10.17
CA VAL A 372 1.74 -12.03 10.82
C VAL A 372 1.52 -10.70 10.10
N VAL A 373 1.60 -10.67 8.76
CA VAL A 373 1.29 -9.47 7.97
C VAL A 373 -0.15 -8.99 8.25
N GLY A 374 -1.12 -9.91 8.28
CA GLY A 374 -2.51 -9.61 8.61
C GLY A 374 -2.68 -8.96 9.98
N GLY A 375 -2.03 -9.52 11.01
CA GLY A 375 -2.05 -8.99 12.38
C GLY A 375 -1.35 -7.63 12.53
N VAL A 376 -0.23 -7.40 11.84
CA VAL A 376 0.43 -6.10 11.80
C VAL A 376 -0.47 -5.06 11.13
N CYS A 377 -1.13 -5.43 10.03
CA CYS A 377 -2.06 -4.54 9.34
C CYS A 377 -3.28 -4.18 10.20
N THR A 378 -3.92 -5.13 10.87
CA THR A 378 -5.07 -4.81 11.73
C THR A 378 -4.67 -3.97 12.94
N LEU A 379 -3.52 -4.27 13.57
CA LEU A 379 -2.96 -3.46 14.66
C LEU A 379 -2.65 -2.02 14.21
N LEU A 380 -1.92 -1.85 13.10
CA LEU A 380 -1.64 -0.53 12.53
C LEU A 380 -2.92 0.21 12.14
N GLY A 381 -3.92 -0.49 11.60
CA GLY A 381 -5.23 0.09 11.33
C GLY A 381 -5.83 0.73 12.58
N VAL A 382 -5.88 -0.02 13.70
CA VAL A 382 -6.36 0.49 15.00
C VAL A 382 -5.52 1.66 15.50
N CYS A 383 -4.19 1.60 15.41
CA CYS A 383 -3.32 2.72 15.78
C CYS A 383 -3.59 3.96 14.91
N PHE A 384 -3.79 3.78 13.60
CA PHE A 384 -4.10 4.88 12.68
C PHE A 384 -5.50 5.45 12.89
N LEU A 385 -6.45 4.70 13.45
CA LEU A 385 -7.78 5.22 13.77
C LEU A 385 -7.74 6.42 14.73
N PHE A 386 -6.73 6.51 15.59
CA PHE A 386 -6.48 7.65 16.49
C PHE A 386 -5.86 8.87 15.80
N LEU A 387 -5.45 8.78 14.53
CA LEU A 387 -4.91 9.92 13.79
C LEU A 387 -6.05 10.85 13.31
N PRO A 388 -5.99 12.16 13.60
CA PRO A 388 -7.03 13.08 13.19
C PRO A 388 -7.14 13.20 11.66
N ARG A 389 -8.32 13.59 11.19
CA ARG A 389 -8.69 13.90 9.78
C ARG A 389 -8.68 12.72 8.79
N ILE A 390 -7.70 11.82 8.84
CA ILE A 390 -7.55 10.70 7.87
C ILE A 390 -7.46 9.31 8.51
N GLY A 391 -7.41 9.22 9.85
CA GLY A 391 -7.29 7.95 10.56
C GLY A 391 -8.33 6.91 10.18
N LEU A 392 -9.58 7.32 9.98
CA LEU A 392 -10.66 6.42 9.54
C LEU A 392 -10.41 5.84 8.13
N THR A 393 -9.83 6.61 7.20
CA THR A 393 -9.47 6.10 5.85
C THR A 393 -8.31 5.12 5.92
N LEU A 394 -7.28 5.42 6.71
CA LEU A 394 -6.15 4.51 6.92
C LEU A 394 -6.61 3.22 7.62
N PHE A 395 -7.44 3.34 8.66
CA PHE A 395 -8.06 2.22 9.34
C PHE A 395 -8.77 1.31 8.35
N ILE A 396 -9.67 1.81 7.51
CA ILE A 396 -10.39 1.01 6.50
C ILE A 396 -9.41 0.22 5.62
N ILE A 397 -8.38 0.88 5.07
CA ILE A 397 -7.41 0.25 4.15
C ILE A 397 -6.65 -0.87 4.86
N PHE A 398 -6.03 -0.56 6.00
CA PHE A 398 -5.20 -1.50 6.76
C PHE A 398 -6.03 -2.61 7.42
N TYR A 399 -7.22 -2.32 7.90
CA TYR A 399 -8.15 -3.30 8.47
C TYR A 399 -8.68 -4.25 7.40
N THR A 400 -9.11 -3.75 6.23
CA THR A 400 -9.63 -4.62 5.15
C THR A 400 -8.53 -5.53 4.62
N PHE A 401 -7.35 -4.97 4.31
CA PHE A 401 -6.21 -5.75 3.83
C PHE A 401 -5.71 -6.73 4.89
N GLY A 402 -5.60 -6.30 6.15
CA GLY A 402 -5.16 -7.15 7.26
C GLY A 402 -6.09 -8.33 7.54
N ASN A 403 -7.40 -8.11 7.51
CA ASN A 403 -8.39 -9.19 7.65
C ASN A 403 -8.40 -10.13 6.43
N LEU A 404 -8.22 -9.60 5.21
CA LEU A 404 -8.10 -10.43 4.01
C LEU A 404 -6.85 -11.34 4.08
N CYS A 405 -5.70 -10.80 4.50
CA CYS A 405 -4.51 -11.59 4.77
C CYS A 405 -4.72 -12.61 5.89
N ALA A 406 -5.32 -12.22 7.03
CA ALA A 406 -5.58 -13.13 8.14
C ALA A 406 -6.50 -14.29 7.74
N LEU A 407 -7.62 -14.03 7.04
CA LEU A 407 -8.51 -15.08 6.54
C LEU A 407 -7.81 -15.94 5.46
N GLY A 408 -7.17 -15.31 4.48
CA GLY A 408 -6.44 -15.99 3.41
C GLY A 408 -5.29 -16.87 3.91
N SER A 409 -4.62 -16.49 5.00
CA SER A 409 -3.57 -17.30 5.64
C SER A 409 -4.05 -18.73 5.93
N THR A 410 -5.28 -18.87 6.46
CA THR A 410 -5.82 -20.16 6.88
C THR A 410 -6.08 -21.10 5.69
N MET A 411 -6.31 -20.53 4.50
CA MET A 411 -6.48 -21.29 3.26
C MET A 411 -5.17 -21.96 2.83
N PHE A 412 -4.00 -21.34 3.07
CA PHE A 412 -2.69 -21.98 2.82
C PHE A 412 -2.45 -23.21 3.70
N LEU A 413 -2.97 -23.21 4.94
CA LEU A 413 -2.71 -24.30 5.90
C LEU A 413 -3.66 -25.49 5.72
N MET A 414 -4.97 -25.24 5.56
CA MET A 414 -5.98 -26.30 5.53
C MET A 414 -6.54 -26.59 4.13
N GLY A 415 -6.33 -25.73 3.15
CA GLY A 415 -7.02 -25.73 1.85
C GLY A 415 -8.39 -25.04 1.94
N PRO A 416 -8.79 -24.22 0.95
CA PRO A 416 -9.95 -23.32 1.05
C PRO A 416 -11.27 -24.03 1.38
N LEU A 417 -11.54 -25.16 0.74
CA LEU A 417 -12.81 -25.90 0.89
C LEU A 417 -12.90 -26.65 2.22
N LYS A 418 -11.77 -27.17 2.73
CA LYS A 418 -11.68 -27.84 4.03
C LYS A 418 -11.74 -26.84 5.18
N GLN A 419 -11.18 -25.65 4.98
CA GLN A 419 -11.29 -24.51 5.89
C GLN A 419 -12.76 -24.07 6.03
N LEU A 420 -13.46 -23.87 4.90
CA LEU A 420 -14.88 -23.49 4.90
C LEU A 420 -15.75 -24.55 5.60
N LYS A 421 -15.56 -25.85 5.31
CA LYS A 421 -16.31 -26.93 5.98
C LYS A 421 -16.10 -26.94 7.51
N ARG A 422 -14.88 -26.68 7.99
CA ARG A 422 -14.57 -26.59 9.44
C ARG A 422 -15.13 -25.33 10.12
N MET A 423 -15.29 -24.24 9.37
CA MET A 423 -15.90 -23.00 9.85
C MET A 423 -17.40 -23.15 10.13
N CYS A 424 -18.06 -24.12 9.48
CA CYS A 424 -19.48 -24.46 9.65
C CYS A 424 -19.77 -25.56 10.70
N ASP A 425 -18.76 -26.12 11.38
CA ASP A 425 -19.00 -27.10 12.46
C ASP A 425 -19.76 -26.47 13.64
N LYS A 426 -20.75 -27.18 14.19
CA LYS A 426 -21.69 -26.64 15.21
C LYS A 426 -21.02 -26.00 16.44
N THR A 427 -19.85 -26.48 16.85
CA THR A 427 -19.05 -25.97 17.99
C THR A 427 -18.23 -24.70 17.69
N ARG A 428 -18.16 -24.31 16.41
CA ARG A 428 -17.37 -23.18 15.89
C ARG A 428 -18.20 -22.16 15.11
N ALA A 429 -19.28 -22.60 14.46
CA ALA A 429 -20.14 -21.78 13.60
C ALA A 429 -20.62 -20.48 14.27
N LEU A 430 -20.97 -20.52 15.56
CA LEU A 430 -21.36 -19.32 16.32
C LEU A 430 -20.22 -18.28 16.38
N ALA A 431 -18.99 -18.71 16.71
CA ALA A 431 -17.83 -17.82 16.76
C ALA A 431 -17.49 -17.29 15.36
N THR A 432 -17.52 -18.14 14.34
CA THR A 432 -17.32 -17.72 12.94
C THR A 432 -18.36 -16.67 12.52
N ALA A 433 -19.64 -16.89 12.82
CA ALA A 433 -20.73 -15.99 12.45
C ALA A 433 -20.62 -14.65 13.17
N ILE A 434 -20.32 -14.63 14.48
CA ILE A 434 -20.06 -13.41 15.23
C ILE A 434 -18.86 -12.66 14.64
N MET A 435 -17.76 -13.35 14.32
CA MET A 435 -16.55 -12.76 13.74
C MET A 435 -16.84 -12.11 12.38
N ILE A 436 -17.49 -12.81 11.46
CA ILE A 436 -17.86 -12.26 10.13
C ILE A 436 -18.85 -11.09 10.27
N THR A 437 -19.81 -11.19 11.20
CA THR A 437 -20.78 -10.13 11.45
C THR A 437 -20.10 -8.87 12.01
N CYS A 438 -19.18 -9.03 12.96
CA CYS A 438 -18.39 -7.91 13.49
C CYS A 438 -17.48 -7.29 12.42
N LEU A 439 -16.92 -8.09 11.51
CA LEU A 439 -16.13 -7.59 10.37
C LEU A 439 -16.97 -6.67 9.47
N VAL A 440 -18.15 -7.14 9.05
CA VAL A 440 -19.09 -6.36 8.22
C VAL A 440 -19.55 -5.11 8.98
N LEU A 441 -19.93 -5.22 10.25
CA LEU A 441 -20.38 -4.09 11.06
C LEU A 441 -19.27 -3.06 11.31
N THR A 442 -18.01 -3.48 11.44
CA THR A 442 -16.86 -2.55 11.53
C THR A 442 -16.70 -1.74 10.25
N LEU A 443 -16.82 -2.39 9.08
CA LEU A 443 -16.78 -1.70 7.79
C LEU A 443 -18.00 -0.77 7.62
N CYS A 444 -19.21 -1.19 8.00
CA CYS A 444 -20.40 -0.33 7.98
C CYS A 444 -20.26 0.88 8.91
N ALA A 445 -19.70 0.68 10.11
CA ALA A 445 -19.44 1.74 11.07
C ALA A 445 -18.40 2.76 10.56
N ALA A 446 -17.42 2.32 9.77
CA ALA A 446 -16.44 3.20 9.15
C ALA A 446 -16.98 3.91 7.89
N PHE A 447 -17.59 3.18 6.95
CA PHE A 447 -18.06 3.72 5.67
C PHE A 447 -19.37 4.53 5.76
N TRP A 448 -20.42 3.96 6.37
CA TRP A 448 -21.75 4.56 6.41
C TRP A 448 -21.93 5.45 7.64
N TRP A 449 -21.76 4.90 8.85
CA TRP A 449 -22.00 5.66 10.08
C TRP A 449 -20.85 6.61 10.45
N LYS A 450 -19.66 6.40 9.88
CA LYS A 450 -18.43 7.21 10.09
C LYS A 450 -18.12 7.45 11.58
N ASN A 451 -18.46 6.48 12.42
CA ASN A 451 -18.41 6.61 13.88
C ASN A 451 -17.21 5.82 14.43
N PHE A 452 -16.24 6.56 14.96
CA PHE A 452 -15.02 6.05 15.58
C PHE A 452 -15.29 4.99 16.66
N GLY A 453 -16.21 5.28 17.60
CA GLY A 453 -16.47 4.41 18.75
C GLY A 453 -17.11 3.08 18.35
N LEU A 454 -18.06 3.13 17.41
CA LEU A 454 -18.69 1.92 16.86
C LEU A 454 -17.69 1.05 16.07
N ALA A 455 -16.84 1.67 15.23
CA ALA A 455 -15.83 0.93 14.48
C ALA A 455 -14.80 0.26 15.41
N LEU A 456 -14.37 0.95 16.47
CA LEU A 456 -13.49 0.39 17.50
C LEU A 456 -14.17 -0.74 18.29
N LEU A 457 -15.43 -0.57 18.70
CA LEU A 457 -16.21 -1.58 19.43
C LEU A 457 -16.36 -2.87 18.62
N PHE A 458 -16.81 -2.80 17.37
CA PHE A 458 -16.95 -3.98 16.53
C PHE A 458 -15.59 -4.63 16.20
N CYS A 459 -14.52 -3.84 16.07
CA CYS A 459 -13.16 -4.36 15.95
C CYS A 459 -12.72 -5.17 17.18
N ILE A 460 -12.98 -4.66 18.39
CA ILE A 460 -12.67 -5.37 19.65
C ILE A 460 -13.49 -6.66 19.75
N LEU A 461 -14.79 -6.62 19.48
CA LEU A 461 -15.66 -7.81 19.47
C LEU A 461 -15.20 -8.84 18.43
N GLN A 462 -14.72 -8.40 17.26
CA GLN A 462 -14.16 -9.30 16.26
C GLN A 462 -12.88 -9.98 16.77
N VAL A 463 -11.95 -9.25 17.39
CA VAL A 463 -10.70 -9.82 17.94
C VAL A 463 -10.98 -10.81 19.07
N LEU A 464 -11.93 -10.52 19.95
CA LEU A 464 -12.39 -11.45 20.99
C LEU A 464 -12.98 -12.72 20.38
N SER A 465 -13.85 -12.58 19.36
CA SER A 465 -14.47 -13.71 18.68
C SER A 465 -13.45 -14.56 17.90
N PHE A 466 -12.49 -13.94 17.24
CA PHE A 466 -11.39 -14.61 16.54
C PHE A 466 -10.49 -15.37 17.52
N THR A 467 -10.13 -14.76 18.66
CA THR A 467 -9.41 -15.43 19.74
C THR A 467 -10.20 -16.63 20.27
N TRP A 468 -11.50 -16.47 20.54
CA TRP A 468 -12.36 -17.57 20.98
C TRP A 468 -12.46 -18.71 19.95
N TYR A 469 -12.47 -18.39 18.66
CA TYR A 469 -12.38 -19.34 17.56
C TYR A 469 -11.03 -20.07 17.53
N SER A 470 -9.91 -19.36 17.67
CA SER A 470 -8.57 -19.97 17.73
C SER A 470 -8.43 -20.94 18.92
N LEU A 471 -8.97 -20.58 20.09
CA LEU A 471 -9.00 -21.45 21.27
C LEU A 471 -9.84 -22.72 21.09
N SER A 472 -10.70 -22.81 20.05
CA SER A 472 -11.46 -24.03 19.74
C SER A 472 -10.59 -25.20 19.27
N TYR A 473 -9.36 -24.92 18.81
CA TYR A 473 -8.43 -25.92 18.32
C TYR A 473 -7.60 -26.55 19.44
N ILE A 474 -7.60 -25.99 20.65
CA ILE A 474 -6.88 -26.52 21.81
C ILE A 474 -7.92 -27.19 22.74
N PRO A 475 -7.85 -28.51 22.96
CA PRO A 475 -8.79 -29.19 23.85
C PRO A 475 -8.65 -28.68 25.29
N PHE A 476 -9.74 -28.75 26.07
CA PHE A 476 -9.86 -28.34 27.48
C PHE A 476 -9.67 -26.84 27.80
N VAL A 477 -9.05 -26.03 26.93
CA VAL A 477 -8.78 -24.61 27.22
C VAL A 477 -10.06 -23.77 27.32
N ARG A 478 -11.04 -23.99 26.42
CA ARG A 478 -12.35 -23.32 26.51
C ARG A 478 -13.07 -23.65 27.82
N ASP A 479 -13.03 -24.90 28.25
CA ASP A 479 -13.69 -25.34 29.48
C ASP A 479 -13.02 -24.76 30.73
N ALA A 480 -11.69 -24.65 30.73
CA ALA A 480 -10.93 -23.99 31.80
C ALA A 480 -11.29 -22.50 31.91
N ILE A 481 -11.39 -21.78 30.78
CA ILE A 481 -11.79 -20.36 30.77
C ILE A 481 -13.23 -20.18 31.25
N LEU A 482 -14.18 -21.01 30.80
CA LEU A 482 -15.57 -20.96 31.24
C LEU A 482 -15.70 -21.22 32.76
N ARG A 483 -14.94 -22.18 33.29
CA ARG A 483 -14.86 -22.43 34.74
C ARG A 483 -14.30 -21.22 35.49
N MET A 484 -13.19 -20.63 35.02
CA MET A 484 -12.61 -19.43 35.62
C MET A 484 -13.60 -18.25 35.63
N LEU A 485 -14.25 -17.95 34.51
CA LEU A 485 -15.27 -16.89 34.43
C LEU A 485 -16.47 -17.18 35.37
N SER A 486 -16.89 -18.45 35.49
CA SER A 486 -17.96 -18.84 36.43
C SER A 486 -17.58 -18.72 37.91
N MET A 487 -16.28 -18.62 38.23
CA MET A 487 -15.78 -18.32 39.58
C MET A 487 -15.60 -16.82 39.83
N CYS A 488 -15.36 -16.02 38.78
CA CYS A 488 -15.26 -14.55 38.89
C CYS A 488 -16.61 -13.82 38.82
N CYS A 489 -17.66 -14.48 38.33
CA CYS A 489 -19.04 -13.98 38.30
C CYS A 489 -19.92 -14.58 39.43
N LYS A 490 -19.30 -15.13 40.46
CA LYS A 490 -19.90 -15.51 41.74
C LYS A 490 -19.34 -14.60 42.84
#